data_AF-A0A4Q3A940-F1
#
_entry.id   AF-A0A4Q3A940-F1
#
_cell.length_a   1.000
_cell.length_b   1.000
_cell.length_c   1.000
_cell.angle_alpha   90.00
_cell.angle_beta   90.00
_cell.angle_gamma   90.00
#
_symmetry.space_group_name_H-M   'P 1'
#
loop_
_entity.id
_entity.type
_entity.pdbx_description
1 polymer ?
#
loop_
_entity_poly.entity_id
_entity_poly.type
_entity_poly.pdbx_seq_one_letter_code
_entity_poly.pdbx_strand_id
1 'polypeptide(L)'
;MSTLVQPSTETTTERKFGMVQSGKGFRILSSTLYSDKAFAMIREILSNADDAHNAIGKRDVPFYLHLPSTAEPFLAVRDVGPGLSDEDMGRIYTVYFESTKARHSKNFAGQLGLGTKAPLAFTESFVVTSFYNGMKRAYTIFFDAEDNPTLSPPVVASTNESNGIEVLVKIEPEDFKEINDKVASALTYYDPMPIISNAPKGFSSGKPDTVFTGENFALTVRGRGSNNHRYSYSSHPARAVMGRVIYPIKADMVPGLTDIQTYLLTLPFDIQFPLGALDFVPSREALSYDKVKTIPGIKKALKKLEEEIVTSLSLALAPCMTEFAARRKFGELDKTMQEIAQKLGGIPWGDMRIAERHFPIAITSGVTAYTYEGASRGVSRSHLPSGHILNIPLDSAIVFNNDRAKSSVHGIHQYARGRLENRSNVKFILLEGDEAKRAAILKRISGVSVEQASHYIEEVVRKPISVKRIYNGRINKENLWATEVDMNEGGFYVLIANNEISPSLPYTADQWERVWKVAREFKLVTDEEIVAVPASLAAKFTGHAKWKDFYEAMKGRAIQRIRQTKPGQAMANLDALEELTYGSED
;
A
#
# COMPACT_ATOMS: atom_id res chain seq x y z
N MET A 1 -7.56 -94.35 35.09
CA MET A 1 -6.31 -93.83 34.48
C MET A 1 -6.71 -92.94 33.32
N SER A 2 -6.56 -91.63 33.46
CA SER A 2 -6.81 -90.62 32.43
C SER A 2 -5.47 -90.13 31.92
N THR A 3 -5.24 -90.19 30.62
CA THR A 3 -4.00 -89.78 29.96
C THR A 3 -4.12 -88.31 29.57
N LEU A 4 -3.30 -87.46 30.20
CA LEU A 4 -3.16 -86.04 29.88
C LEU A 4 -2.42 -85.88 28.54
N VAL A 5 -3.09 -85.30 27.55
CA VAL A 5 -2.48 -84.73 26.36
C VAL A 5 -2.04 -83.30 26.69
N GLN A 6 -0.74 -83.03 26.59
CA GLN A 6 -0.22 -81.65 26.63
C GLN A 6 -0.39 -80.98 25.26
N PRO A 7 -0.84 -79.72 25.19
CA PRO A 7 -0.85 -78.96 23.94
C PRO A 7 0.56 -78.44 23.63
N SER A 8 0.99 -78.63 22.39
CA SER A 8 2.22 -78.07 21.82
C SER A 8 2.12 -76.56 21.70
N THR A 9 3.05 -75.84 22.34
CA THR A 9 3.24 -74.40 22.23
C THR A 9 3.90 -74.04 20.89
N GLU A 10 3.10 -73.64 19.90
CA GLU A 10 3.62 -72.96 18.70
C GLU A 10 4.21 -71.60 19.10
N THR A 11 5.53 -71.46 18.96
CA THR A 11 6.22 -70.19 19.18
C THR A 11 6.14 -69.36 17.89
N THR A 12 5.30 -68.33 17.89
CA THR A 12 5.21 -67.39 16.77
C THR A 12 6.51 -66.57 16.71
N THR A 13 7.38 -66.84 15.73
CA THR A 13 8.63 -66.11 15.56
C THR A 13 8.35 -64.79 14.82
N GLU A 14 8.48 -63.68 15.54
CA GLU A 14 8.42 -62.35 14.94
C GLU A 14 9.54 -62.20 13.88
N ARG A 15 9.17 -61.77 12.67
CA ARG A 15 10.12 -61.43 11.60
C ARG A 15 10.18 -59.91 11.45
N LYS A 16 11.39 -59.34 11.48
CA LYS A 16 11.63 -57.93 11.18
C LYS A 16 11.66 -57.70 9.67
N PHE A 17 11.19 -56.53 9.23
CA PHE A 17 11.33 -56.10 7.85
C PHE A 17 12.80 -55.85 7.48
N GLY A 18 13.19 -56.24 6.26
CA GLY A 18 14.50 -55.93 5.67
C GLY A 18 14.35 -55.12 4.38
N MET A 19 15.45 -54.56 3.87
CA MET A 19 15.49 -53.80 2.63
C MET A 19 16.51 -54.41 1.67
N VAL A 20 16.10 -54.68 0.43
CA VAL A 20 16.99 -55.14 -0.63
C VAL A 20 17.72 -53.93 -1.23
N GLN A 21 19.05 -53.97 -1.24
CA GLN A 21 19.88 -53.00 -1.93
C GLN A 21 19.87 -53.33 -3.43
N SER A 22 19.25 -52.46 -4.23
CA SER A 22 19.15 -52.62 -5.69
C SER A 22 19.17 -51.24 -6.35
N GLY A 23 19.67 -51.15 -7.59
CA GLY A 23 19.69 -49.90 -8.35
C GLY A 23 18.32 -49.23 -8.43
N LYS A 24 17.25 -50.01 -8.65
CA LYS A 24 15.86 -49.51 -8.60
C LYS A 24 15.48 -48.94 -7.23
N GLY A 25 15.87 -49.60 -6.14
CA GLY A 25 15.66 -49.10 -4.78
C GLY A 25 16.37 -47.76 -4.54
N PHE A 26 17.62 -47.64 -4.99
CA PHE A 26 18.38 -46.40 -4.89
C PHE A 26 17.84 -45.29 -5.78
N ARG A 27 17.41 -45.58 -7.02
CA ARG A 27 16.71 -44.61 -7.89
C ARG A 27 15.45 -44.04 -7.24
N ILE A 28 14.67 -44.87 -6.55
CA ILE A 28 13.49 -44.40 -5.79
C ILE A 28 13.90 -43.44 -4.67
N LEU A 29 14.93 -43.80 -3.89
CA LEU A 29 15.45 -42.96 -2.81
C LEU A 29 16.11 -41.66 -3.30
N SER A 30 16.78 -41.69 -4.46
CA SER A 30 17.50 -40.55 -5.02
C SER A 30 16.60 -39.60 -5.79
N SER A 31 15.63 -40.11 -6.55
CA SER A 31 14.85 -39.32 -7.50
C SER A 31 13.37 -39.21 -7.13
N THR A 32 12.70 -40.31 -6.80
CA THR A 32 11.23 -40.33 -6.63
C THR A 32 10.76 -39.64 -5.35
N LEU A 33 11.64 -39.42 -4.37
CA LEU A 33 11.30 -38.68 -3.15
C LEU A 33 11.01 -37.20 -3.43
N TYR A 34 11.63 -36.59 -4.44
CA TYR A 34 11.56 -35.14 -4.65
C TYR A 34 10.63 -34.81 -5.81
N SER A 35 9.62 -33.99 -5.53
CA SER A 35 8.72 -33.47 -6.57
C SER A 35 9.40 -32.35 -7.36
N ASP A 36 10.18 -31.50 -6.70
CA ASP A 36 11.00 -30.46 -7.31
C ASP A 36 12.48 -30.78 -7.08
N LYS A 37 13.02 -31.60 -7.99
CA LYS A 37 14.41 -32.11 -7.93
C LYS A 37 15.46 -31.01 -7.91
N ALA A 38 15.29 -29.98 -8.75
CA ALA A 38 16.22 -28.84 -8.82
C ALA A 38 16.20 -28.04 -7.52
N PHE A 39 15.02 -27.71 -6.99
CA PHE A 39 14.91 -26.94 -5.75
C PHE A 39 15.36 -27.74 -4.53
N ALA A 40 15.06 -29.04 -4.49
CA ALA A 40 15.54 -29.95 -3.46
C ALA A 40 17.07 -30.01 -3.43
N MET A 41 17.72 -30.22 -4.58
CA MET A 41 19.18 -30.17 -4.70
C MET A 41 19.75 -28.85 -4.17
N ILE A 42 19.26 -27.71 -4.66
CA ILE A 42 19.73 -26.38 -4.24
C ILE A 42 19.58 -26.21 -2.73
N ARG A 43 18.40 -26.51 -2.18
CA ARG A 43 18.12 -26.35 -0.74
C ARG A 43 19.04 -27.22 0.11
N GLU A 44 19.27 -28.48 -0.27
CA GLU A 44 20.11 -29.39 0.50
C GLU A 44 21.59 -28.99 0.45
N ILE A 45 22.10 -28.59 -0.71
CA ILE A 45 23.49 -28.10 -0.84
C ILE A 45 23.69 -26.85 0.03
N LEU A 46 22.82 -25.85 -0.09
CA LEU A 46 22.91 -24.60 0.69
C LEU A 46 22.75 -24.85 2.19
N SER A 47 21.81 -25.72 2.59
CA SER A 47 21.60 -26.07 4.00
C SER A 47 22.81 -26.79 4.59
N ASN A 48 23.46 -27.66 3.81
CA ASN A 48 24.67 -28.34 4.25
C ASN A 48 25.83 -27.37 4.44
N ALA A 49 26.00 -26.40 3.54
CA ALA A 49 27.00 -25.35 3.68
C ALA A 49 26.77 -24.49 4.93
N ASP A 50 25.52 -24.11 5.22
CA ASP A 50 25.17 -23.39 6.45
C ASP A 50 25.41 -24.22 7.72
N ASP A 51 24.96 -25.47 7.72
CA ASP A 51 25.17 -26.40 8.83
C ASP A 51 26.68 -26.61 9.11
N ALA A 52 27.52 -26.67 8.07
CA ALA A 52 28.97 -26.84 8.18
C ALA A 52 29.65 -25.62 8.85
N HIS A 53 29.22 -24.40 8.52
CA HIS A 53 29.66 -23.18 9.20
C HIS A 53 29.19 -23.14 10.65
N ASN A 54 27.92 -23.47 10.88
CA ASN A 54 27.33 -23.52 12.21
C ASN A 54 28.06 -24.51 13.13
N ALA A 55 28.50 -25.65 12.60
CA ALA A 55 29.22 -26.68 13.35
C ALA A 55 30.58 -26.20 13.91
N ILE A 56 31.18 -25.16 13.32
CA ILE A 56 32.44 -24.58 13.78
C ILE A 56 32.28 -23.15 14.32
N GLY A 57 31.05 -22.72 14.59
CA GLY A 57 30.76 -21.40 15.15
C GLY A 57 31.01 -20.21 14.20
N LYS A 58 31.01 -20.43 12.88
CA LYS A 58 31.25 -19.40 11.85
C LYS A 58 30.02 -19.09 11.00
N ARG A 59 28.83 -19.11 11.59
CA ARG A 59 27.57 -18.94 10.85
C ARG A 59 27.41 -17.53 10.26
N ASP A 60 28.16 -16.57 10.78
CA ASP A 60 28.31 -15.18 10.34
C ASP A 60 29.30 -15.00 9.17
N VAL A 61 29.99 -16.05 8.75
CA VAL A 61 30.89 -16.03 7.59
C VAL A 61 30.11 -16.53 6.36
N PRO A 62 30.12 -15.79 5.24
CA PRO A 62 29.44 -16.22 4.03
C PRO A 62 30.18 -17.39 3.36
N PHE A 63 29.42 -18.37 2.89
CA PHE A 63 29.92 -19.36 1.94
C PHE A 63 29.93 -18.80 0.51
N TYR A 64 30.57 -19.52 -0.40
CA TYR A 64 30.65 -19.14 -1.80
C TYR A 64 29.63 -19.90 -2.63
N LEU A 65 29.00 -19.21 -3.56
CA LEU A 65 28.00 -19.75 -4.48
C LEU A 65 28.35 -19.30 -5.90
N HIS A 66 28.54 -20.26 -6.79
CA HIS A 66 28.74 -20.02 -8.21
C HIS A 66 27.48 -20.38 -8.97
N LEU A 67 26.92 -19.43 -9.71
CA LEU A 67 25.74 -19.63 -10.55
C LEU A 67 26.15 -20.03 -11.98
N PRO A 68 25.36 -20.90 -12.65
CA PRO A 68 25.72 -21.41 -13.97
C PRO A 68 25.62 -20.32 -15.05
N SER A 69 26.53 -20.38 -16.02
CA SER A 69 26.55 -19.54 -17.21
C SER A 69 26.97 -20.34 -18.45
N THR A 70 26.87 -19.75 -19.65
CA THR A 70 27.27 -20.43 -20.90
C THR A 70 28.75 -20.82 -20.91
N ALA A 71 29.63 -20.02 -20.30
CA ALA A 71 31.06 -20.33 -20.22
C ALA A 71 31.38 -21.32 -19.10
N GLU A 72 30.60 -21.27 -18.02
CA GLU A 72 30.78 -22.08 -16.81
C GLU A 72 29.44 -22.77 -16.46
N PRO A 73 29.08 -23.88 -17.15
CA PRO A 73 27.76 -24.51 -17.05
C PRO A 73 27.64 -25.40 -15.81
N PHE A 74 27.90 -24.83 -14.63
CA PHE A 74 27.80 -25.55 -13.36
C PHE A 74 27.30 -24.66 -12.23
N LEU A 75 26.61 -25.28 -11.28
CA LEU A 75 26.32 -24.72 -9.97
C LEU A 75 27.38 -25.24 -9.01
N ALA A 76 28.03 -24.36 -8.24
CA ALA A 76 28.94 -24.79 -7.18
C ALA A 76 28.67 -24.07 -5.86
N VAL A 77 28.79 -24.79 -4.75
CA VAL A 77 28.70 -24.21 -3.40
C VAL A 77 29.89 -24.69 -2.59
N ARG A 78 30.66 -23.73 -2.04
CA ARG A 78 31.86 -23.98 -1.23
C ARG A 78 31.66 -23.39 0.15
N ASP A 79 31.68 -24.24 1.18
CA ASP A 79 31.63 -23.79 2.56
C ASP A 79 33.02 -23.53 3.18
N VAL A 80 33.08 -22.94 4.37
CA VAL A 80 34.30 -22.87 5.19
C VAL A 80 34.03 -23.61 6.49
N GLY A 81 33.70 -24.90 6.36
CA GLY A 81 33.40 -25.79 7.46
C GLY A 81 34.58 -26.65 7.92
N PRO A 82 34.31 -27.77 8.62
CA PRO A 82 35.36 -28.65 9.13
C PRO A 82 36.07 -29.46 8.03
N GLY A 83 35.44 -29.63 6.86
CA GLY A 83 35.86 -30.61 5.85
C GLY A 83 35.56 -32.05 6.29
N LEU A 84 35.89 -33.02 5.44
CA LEU A 84 35.72 -34.44 5.74
C LEU A 84 36.99 -35.24 5.43
N SER A 85 37.33 -36.18 6.31
CA SER A 85 38.35 -37.19 6.03
C SER A 85 37.92 -38.11 4.89
N ASP A 86 38.85 -38.88 4.31
CA ASP A 86 38.51 -39.85 3.26
C ASP A 86 37.53 -40.93 3.76
N GLU A 87 37.71 -41.39 5.00
CA GLU A 87 36.82 -42.34 5.66
C GLU A 87 35.42 -41.75 5.87
N ASP A 88 35.33 -40.51 6.36
CA ASP A 88 34.04 -39.84 6.55
C ASP A 88 33.35 -39.53 5.23
N MET A 89 34.10 -39.19 4.17
CA MET A 89 33.57 -39.05 2.82
C MET A 89 32.91 -40.35 2.36
N GLY A 90 33.63 -41.47 2.48
CA GLY A 90 33.11 -42.80 2.17
C GLY A 90 31.83 -43.10 2.94
N ARG A 91 31.81 -42.90 4.26
CA ARG A 91 30.66 -43.21 5.10
C ARG A 91 29.45 -42.30 4.83
N ILE A 92 29.63 -40.98 4.89
CA ILE A 92 28.53 -40.00 4.81
C ILE A 92 27.90 -39.97 3.41
N TYR A 93 28.69 -40.10 2.35
CA TYR A 93 28.18 -40.00 0.97
C TYR A 93 27.69 -41.33 0.40
N THR A 94 28.08 -42.50 0.92
CA THR A 94 27.62 -43.79 0.37
C THR A 94 26.46 -44.43 1.12
N VAL A 95 26.21 -44.08 2.39
CA VAL A 95 25.15 -44.72 3.20
C VAL A 95 23.90 -43.85 3.26
N TYR A 96 22.74 -44.40 2.89
CA TYR A 96 21.43 -43.74 3.04
C TYR A 96 20.92 -43.92 4.47
N PHE A 97 20.20 -42.91 4.99
CA PHE A 97 19.71 -42.87 6.37
C PHE A 97 20.79 -42.78 7.46
N GLU A 98 22.06 -42.72 7.07
CA GLU A 98 23.14 -42.43 7.99
C GLU A 98 23.29 -40.91 8.16
N SER A 99 22.79 -40.40 9.28
CA SER A 99 22.90 -39.00 9.65
C SER A 99 23.88 -38.83 10.81
N THR A 100 25.00 -38.17 10.56
CA THR A 100 25.92 -37.72 11.62
C THR A 100 25.28 -36.61 12.48
N LYS A 101 24.28 -35.89 11.94
CA LYS A 101 23.63 -34.74 12.60
C LYS A 101 22.56 -35.16 13.63
N ALA A 102 21.86 -36.28 13.39
CA ALA A 102 20.81 -36.78 14.27
C ALA A 102 21.30 -37.20 15.67
N ARG A 103 22.60 -37.50 15.80
CA ARG A 103 23.21 -37.94 17.06
C ARG A 103 23.62 -36.80 17.99
N HIS A 104 23.71 -35.56 17.50
CA HIS A 104 24.46 -34.50 18.22
C HIS A 104 23.69 -33.21 18.51
N SER A 105 22.57 -32.86 17.86
CA SER A 105 21.81 -31.65 18.21
C SER A 105 20.48 -31.49 17.46
N LYS A 106 19.48 -30.87 18.11
CA LYS A 106 18.20 -30.42 17.50
C LYS A 106 18.35 -29.18 16.59
N ASN A 107 19.56 -28.59 16.51
CA ASN A 107 19.82 -27.31 15.86
C ASN A 107 20.28 -27.42 14.40
N PHE A 108 20.20 -28.60 13.78
CA PHE A 108 20.55 -28.81 12.38
C PHE A 108 19.32 -29.02 11.51
N ALA A 109 19.33 -28.43 10.31
CA ALA A 109 18.18 -28.44 9.41
C ALA A 109 17.91 -29.83 8.81
N GLY A 110 18.96 -30.61 8.54
CA GLY A 110 18.87 -31.97 7.98
C GLY A 110 19.20 -33.07 8.99
N GLN A 111 18.30 -34.04 9.18
CA GLN A 111 18.46 -35.12 10.17
C GLN A 111 18.32 -36.54 9.59
N LEU A 112 17.81 -36.69 8.37
CA LEU A 112 17.47 -38.01 7.80
C LEU A 112 18.61 -38.71 7.07
N GLY A 113 19.76 -38.08 6.82
CA GLY A 113 20.88 -38.71 6.10
C GLY A 113 20.63 -38.91 4.59
N LEU A 114 19.76 -38.08 3.99
CA LEU A 114 19.41 -38.13 2.57
C LEU A 114 19.95 -36.94 1.76
N GLY A 115 20.15 -35.79 2.41
CA GLY A 115 20.39 -34.51 1.74
C GLY A 115 21.69 -34.44 0.93
N THR A 116 22.77 -35.09 1.38
CA THR A 116 24.06 -35.11 0.66
C THR A 116 23.99 -35.82 -0.69
N LYS A 117 22.94 -36.63 -0.92
CA LYS A 117 22.70 -37.38 -2.17
C LYS A 117 21.65 -36.71 -3.06
N ALA A 118 21.03 -35.61 -2.60
CA ALA A 118 19.99 -34.89 -3.34
C ALA A 118 20.38 -34.45 -4.77
N PRO A 119 21.66 -34.17 -5.11
CA PRO A 119 22.03 -33.89 -6.49
C PRO A 119 21.69 -35.03 -7.48
N LEU A 120 21.69 -36.29 -7.03
CA LEU A 120 21.29 -37.44 -7.86
C LEU A 120 19.80 -37.47 -8.21
N ALA A 121 18.99 -36.60 -7.60
CA ALA A 121 17.61 -36.39 -8.00
C ALA A 121 17.53 -35.66 -9.35
N PHE A 122 18.49 -34.77 -9.59
CA PHE A 122 18.52 -33.81 -10.69
C PHE A 122 19.47 -34.23 -11.81
N THR A 123 20.64 -34.79 -11.48
CA THR A 123 21.67 -35.18 -12.45
C THR A 123 22.14 -36.63 -12.24
N GLU A 124 22.77 -37.20 -13.26
CA GLU A 124 23.37 -38.55 -13.21
C GLU A 124 24.71 -38.57 -12.48
N SER A 125 25.39 -37.42 -12.37
CA SER A 125 26.65 -37.32 -11.62
C SER A 125 26.95 -35.92 -11.11
N PHE A 126 27.68 -35.83 -10.01
CA PHE A 126 28.16 -34.57 -9.44
C PHE A 126 29.52 -34.76 -8.75
N VAL A 127 30.22 -33.66 -8.54
CA VAL A 127 31.55 -33.66 -7.92
C VAL A 127 31.45 -33.11 -6.50
N VAL A 128 32.14 -33.76 -5.57
CA VAL A 128 32.33 -33.28 -4.20
C VAL A 128 33.82 -33.18 -3.92
N THR A 129 34.27 -32.01 -3.52
CA THR A 129 35.67 -31.79 -3.13
C THR A 129 35.74 -31.52 -1.63
N SER A 130 36.49 -32.36 -0.91
CA SER A 130 36.81 -32.13 0.49
C SER A 130 38.17 -31.45 0.65
N PHE A 131 38.18 -30.36 1.41
CA PHE A 131 39.37 -29.67 1.87
C PHE A 131 39.53 -30.00 3.35
N TYR A 132 40.50 -30.83 3.66
CA TYR A 132 40.67 -31.35 5.01
C TYR A 132 42.15 -31.55 5.33
N ASN A 133 42.62 -30.77 6.32
CA ASN A 133 43.97 -30.86 6.88
C ASN A 133 45.08 -30.77 5.80
N GLY A 134 45.03 -29.73 4.98
CA GLY A 134 46.03 -29.46 3.94
C GLY A 134 45.92 -30.35 2.70
N MET A 135 44.88 -31.18 2.62
CA MET A 135 44.64 -32.07 1.49
C MET A 135 43.31 -31.71 0.80
N LYS A 136 43.36 -31.63 -0.53
CA LYS A 136 42.21 -31.51 -1.43
C LYS A 136 41.92 -32.88 -2.02
N ARG A 137 40.71 -33.40 -1.82
CA ARG A 137 40.24 -34.69 -2.35
C ARG A 137 38.97 -34.48 -3.14
N ALA A 138 39.03 -34.66 -4.46
CA ALA A 138 37.89 -34.52 -5.35
C ALA A 138 37.33 -35.90 -5.71
N TYR A 139 36.04 -36.11 -5.44
CA TYR A 139 35.31 -37.35 -5.71
C TYR A 139 34.20 -37.07 -6.73
N THR A 140 33.93 -38.05 -7.59
CA THR A 140 32.74 -38.04 -8.44
C THR A 140 31.73 -39.04 -7.87
N ILE A 141 30.49 -38.58 -7.69
CA ILE A 141 29.36 -39.45 -7.34
C ILE A 141 28.50 -39.60 -8.58
N PHE A 142 28.17 -40.82 -8.96
CA PHE A 142 27.47 -41.14 -10.20
C PHE A 142 26.67 -42.45 -10.09
N PHE A 143 25.72 -42.68 -10.99
CA PHE A 143 25.10 -44.00 -11.13
C PHE A 143 25.98 -44.92 -11.99
N ASP A 144 26.28 -46.12 -11.48
CA ASP A 144 27.01 -47.15 -12.25
C ASP A 144 26.12 -47.83 -13.30
N ALA A 145 26.67 -48.83 -13.99
CA ALA A 145 25.96 -49.57 -15.05
C ALA A 145 24.73 -50.35 -14.52
N GLU A 146 24.68 -50.62 -13.23
CA GLU A 146 23.60 -51.31 -12.53
C GLU A 146 22.64 -50.36 -11.79
N ASP A 147 22.70 -49.06 -12.07
CA ASP A 147 21.91 -47.99 -11.43
C ASP A 147 22.20 -47.81 -9.92
N ASN A 148 23.34 -48.28 -9.41
CA ASN A 148 23.73 -48.03 -8.03
C ASN A 148 24.52 -46.72 -7.92
N PRO A 149 24.19 -45.86 -6.93
CA PRO A 149 24.97 -44.66 -6.66
C PRO A 149 26.33 -45.04 -6.11
N THR A 150 27.38 -44.61 -6.81
CA THR A 150 28.77 -44.99 -6.56
C THR A 150 29.63 -43.75 -6.35
N LEU A 151 30.57 -43.83 -5.40
CA LEU A 151 31.58 -42.82 -5.12
C LEU A 151 32.91 -43.26 -5.74
N SER A 152 33.52 -42.46 -6.60
CA SER A 152 34.83 -42.76 -7.18
C SER A 152 35.95 -42.67 -6.13
N PRO A 153 37.10 -43.32 -6.36
CA PRO A 153 38.34 -42.96 -5.65
C PRO A 153 38.64 -41.46 -5.84
N PRO A 154 39.21 -40.78 -4.83
CA PRO A 154 39.49 -39.35 -4.95
C PRO A 154 40.71 -39.08 -5.82
N VAL A 155 40.65 -37.96 -6.55
CA VAL A 155 41.86 -37.28 -7.02
C VAL A 155 42.40 -36.45 -5.87
N VAL A 156 43.66 -36.68 -5.49
CA VAL A 156 44.27 -36.11 -4.29
C VAL A 156 45.37 -35.11 -4.64
N ALA A 157 45.37 -33.96 -3.99
CA ALA A 157 46.42 -32.96 -4.07
C ALA A 157 46.64 -32.26 -2.72
N SER A 158 47.85 -31.75 -2.49
CA SER A 158 48.11 -30.82 -1.37
C SER A 158 47.45 -29.46 -1.64
N THR A 159 46.93 -28.80 -0.61
CA THR A 159 46.34 -27.46 -0.72
C THR A 159 46.63 -26.60 0.50
N ASN A 160 46.69 -25.29 0.29
CA ASN A 160 46.75 -24.27 1.35
C ASN A 160 45.39 -23.61 1.58
N GLU A 161 44.34 -24.07 0.90
CA GLU A 161 42.98 -23.58 1.07
C GLU A 161 42.41 -24.01 2.44
N SER A 162 41.48 -23.21 2.98
CA SER A 162 40.82 -23.51 4.25
C SER A 162 40.01 -24.80 4.16
N ASN A 163 39.80 -25.48 5.30
CA ASN A 163 38.95 -26.66 5.37
C ASN A 163 37.51 -26.38 4.90
N GLY A 164 36.80 -27.44 4.50
CA GLY A 164 35.38 -27.42 4.15
C GLY A 164 35.03 -28.37 3.01
N ILE A 165 33.80 -28.26 2.50
CA ILE A 165 33.31 -29.00 1.34
C ILE A 165 32.97 -28.07 0.18
N GLU A 166 33.20 -28.53 -1.04
CA GLU A 166 32.64 -27.97 -2.28
C GLU A 166 31.76 -29.01 -2.94
N VAL A 167 30.57 -28.62 -3.38
CA VAL A 167 29.70 -29.45 -4.22
C VAL A 167 29.52 -28.75 -5.56
N LEU A 168 29.85 -29.43 -6.66
CA LEU A 168 29.73 -28.95 -8.02
C LEU A 168 28.80 -29.86 -8.82
N VAL A 169 27.78 -29.25 -9.43
CA VAL A 169 26.78 -29.93 -10.25
C VAL A 169 26.78 -29.29 -11.64
N LYS A 170 26.95 -30.11 -12.68
CA LYS A 170 26.79 -29.64 -14.07
C LYS A 170 25.33 -29.29 -14.32
N ILE A 171 25.09 -28.15 -14.94
CA ILE A 171 23.75 -27.66 -15.26
C ILE A 171 23.67 -27.52 -16.78
N GLU A 172 22.61 -28.08 -17.37
CA GLU A 172 22.38 -27.93 -18.81
C GLU A 172 21.90 -26.49 -19.12
N PRO A 173 22.26 -25.91 -20.27
CA PRO A 173 21.94 -24.52 -20.59
C PRO A 173 20.45 -24.17 -20.49
N GLU A 174 19.57 -25.13 -20.76
CA GLU A 174 18.12 -24.97 -20.72
C GLU A 174 17.61 -24.71 -19.28
N ASP A 175 18.33 -25.21 -18.28
CA ASP A 175 17.95 -25.14 -16.86
C ASP A 175 18.51 -23.90 -16.15
N PHE A 176 19.39 -23.11 -16.78
CA PHE A 176 20.06 -21.96 -16.14
C PHE A 176 19.08 -20.98 -15.51
N LYS A 177 17.99 -20.65 -16.22
CA LYS A 177 17.00 -19.72 -15.71
C LYS A 177 16.28 -20.30 -14.48
N GLU A 178 15.86 -21.55 -14.56
CA GLU A 178 15.17 -22.25 -13.49
C GLU A 178 16.05 -22.36 -12.23
N ILE A 179 17.31 -22.75 -12.38
CA ILE A 179 18.27 -22.83 -11.28
C ILE A 179 18.48 -21.45 -10.65
N ASN A 180 18.69 -20.40 -11.43
CA ASN A 180 18.88 -19.05 -10.92
C ASN A 180 17.65 -18.55 -10.11
N ASP A 181 16.44 -18.77 -10.62
CA ASP A 181 15.20 -18.37 -9.93
C ASP A 181 14.99 -19.17 -8.63
N LYS A 182 15.32 -20.47 -8.65
CA LYS A 182 15.26 -21.37 -7.49
C LYS A 182 16.31 -21.04 -6.43
N VAL A 183 17.53 -20.70 -6.83
CA VAL A 183 18.57 -20.24 -5.91
C VAL A 183 18.16 -18.93 -5.26
N ALA A 184 17.67 -17.95 -6.03
CA ALA A 184 17.17 -16.70 -5.47
C ALA A 184 16.07 -16.95 -4.41
N SER A 185 15.17 -17.89 -4.69
CA SER A 185 14.11 -18.30 -3.76
C SER A 185 14.66 -18.96 -2.49
N ALA A 186 15.63 -19.86 -2.62
CA ALA A 186 16.25 -20.55 -1.49
C ALA A 186 17.03 -19.59 -0.57
N LEU A 187 17.59 -18.51 -1.13
CA LEU A 187 18.39 -17.53 -0.38
C LEU A 187 17.56 -16.49 0.39
N THR A 188 16.23 -16.50 0.30
CA THR A 188 15.34 -15.48 0.92
C THR A 188 15.65 -15.19 2.39
N TYR A 189 16.03 -16.21 3.17
CA TYR A 189 16.30 -16.12 4.61
C TYR A 189 17.78 -16.28 4.99
N TYR A 190 18.69 -16.25 4.02
CA TYR A 190 20.11 -16.35 4.30
C TYR A 190 20.66 -15.00 4.78
N ASP A 191 21.33 -15.05 5.93
CA ASP A 191 22.01 -13.92 6.56
C ASP A 191 23.23 -14.48 7.33
N PRO A 192 24.47 -14.14 6.95
CA PRO A 192 24.83 -13.32 5.79
C PRO A 192 24.46 -14.00 4.46
N MET A 193 24.30 -13.19 3.42
CA MET A 193 24.17 -13.68 2.05
C MET A 193 25.48 -14.31 1.56
N PRO A 194 25.44 -15.40 0.78
CA PRO A 194 26.65 -15.97 0.21
C PRO A 194 27.36 -15.01 -0.75
N ILE A 195 28.65 -15.20 -0.94
CA ILE A 195 29.42 -14.52 -1.96
C ILE A 195 29.09 -15.19 -3.30
N ILE A 196 28.36 -14.47 -4.17
CA ILE A 196 27.84 -15.02 -5.42
C ILE A 196 28.72 -14.63 -6.60
N SER A 197 29.26 -15.62 -7.32
CA SER A 197 29.91 -15.44 -8.62
C SER A 197 28.96 -15.80 -9.76
N ASN A 198 29.17 -15.18 -10.94
CA ASN A 198 28.38 -15.40 -12.16
C ASN A 198 26.88 -15.13 -12.05
N ALA A 199 26.47 -14.24 -11.12
CA ALA A 199 25.08 -13.83 -11.03
C ALA A 199 24.61 -13.14 -12.34
N PRO A 200 23.55 -13.64 -13.00
CA PRO A 200 23.06 -13.03 -14.22
C PRO A 200 22.50 -11.63 -13.95
N LYS A 201 22.44 -10.79 -15.00
CA LYS A 201 21.90 -9.43 -14.88
C LYS A 201 20.51 -9.43 -14.25
N GLY A 202 20.39 -8.68 -13.15
CA GLY A 202 19.16 -8.54 -12.40
C GLY A 202 18.90 -9.66 -11.38
N PHE A 203 19.77 -10.67 -11.23
CA PHE A 203 19.67 -11.61 -10.11
C PHE A 203 19.56 -10.83 -8.79
N SER A 204 18.52 -11.12 -8.02
CA SER A 204 18.31 -10.53 -6.70
C SER A 204 17.64 -11.53 -5.80
N SER A 205 18.05 -11.53 -4.54
CA SER A 205 17.48 -12.34 -3.46
C SER A 205 17.58 -11.55 -2.16
N GLY A 206 16.73 -11.90 -1.21
CA GLY A 206 16.64 -11.20 0.07
C GLY A 206 15.23 -11.28 0.63
N LYS A 207 15.08 -10.83 1.88
CA LYS A 207 13.78 -10.79 2.54
C LYS A 207 12.86 -9.81 1.81
N PRO A 208 11.58 -10.18 1.58
CA PRO A 208 10.61 -9.25 1.04
C PRO A 208 10.32 -8.12 2.03
N ASP A 209 9.88 -6.98 1.52
CA ASP A 209 9.37 -5.88 2.34
C ASP A 209 8.19 -6.34 3.20
N THR A 210 8.08 -5.76 4.40
CA THR A 210 7.07 -6.16 5.39
C THR A 210 6.07 -5.03 5.65
N VAL A 211 4.78 -5.37 5.65
CA VAL A 211 3.66 -4.49 6.02
C VAL A 211 3.52 -4.41 7.54
N PHE A 212 3.69 -5.54 8.21
CA PHE A 212 3.51 -5.67 9.65
C PHE A 212 4.45 -6.75 10.19
N THR A 213 5.02 -6.55 11.37
CA THR A 213 5.92 -7.50 12.01
C THR A 213 5.50 -7.71 13.46
N GLY A 214 5.62 -8.97 13.91
CA GLY A 214 5.50 -9.37 15.31
C GLY A 214 6.80 -10.02 15.79
N GLU A 215 6.76 -10.66 16.95
CA GLU A 215 7.92 -11.30 17.55
C GLU A 215 8.48 -12.43 16.67
N ASN A 216 7.59 -13.25 16.12
CA ASN A 216 7.93 -14.44 15.33
C ASN A 216 7.19 -14.50 14.00
N PHE A 217 6.70 -13.37 13.48
CA PHE A 217 6.07 -13.36 12.17
C PHE A 217 6.23 -12.02 11.44
N ALA A 218 6.10 -12.09 10.12
CA ALA A 218 6.05 -10.90 9.27
C ALA A 218 4.97 -11.06 8.20
N LEU A 219 4.10 -10.06 8.07
CA LEU A 219 3.22 -9.92 6.92
C LEU A 219 4.02 -9.24 5.81
N THR A 220 4.27 -9.96 4.72
CA THR A 220 5.03 -9.44 3.58
C THR A 220 4.14 -8.65 2.62
N VAL A 221 4.71 -7.70 1.87
CA VAL A 221 3.98 -6.91 0.87
C VAL A 221 3.47 -7.83 -0.25
N ARG A 222 2.16 -7.78 -0.54
CA ARG A 222 1.60 -8.43 -1.73
C ARG A 222 2.18 -7.75 -2.97
N GLY A 223 2.94 -8.51 -3.78
CA GLY A 223 3.55 -7.99 -5.00
C GLY A 223 2.54 -7.36 -5.97
N ARG A 224 2.38 -6.03 -5.91
CA ARG A 224 1.85 -5.16 -6.97
C ARG A 224 2.71 -3.90 -6.99
N GLY A 225 3.96 -4.02 -7.44
CA GLY A 225 4.85 -2.85 -7.58
C GLY A 225 6.34 -3.12 -7.43
N SER A 226 6.76 -4.29 -6.94
CA SER A 226 8.17 -4.67 -7.07
C SER A 226 8.43 -5.12 -8.50
N ASN A 227 9.37 -4.47 -9.20
CA ASN A 227 9.87 -4.93 -10.51
C ASN A 227 10.46 -6.35 -10.47
N ASN A 228 10.52 -6.99 -9.30
CA ASN A 228 10.81 -8.40 -9.13
C ASN A 228 9.60 -9.27 -9.53
N HIS A 229 9.41 -9.46 -10.83
CA HIS A 229 8.56 -10.51 -11.43
C HIS A 229 9.04 -11.95 -11.11
N ARG A 230 10.03 -12.11 -10.22
CA ARG A 230 10.67 -13.39 -9.89
C ARG A 230 10.03 -14.12 -8.73
N TYR A 231 9.10 -13.48 -8.04
CA TYR A 231 8.27 -14.11 -7.03
C TYR A 231 6.83 -13.78 -7.35
N SER A 232 6.06 -14.77 -7.81
CA SER A 232 4.62 -14.65 -8.01
C SER A 232 3.90 -14.57 -6.66
N TYR A 233 4.18 -13.55 -5.84
CA TYR A 233 3.66 -13.38 -4.47
C TYR A 233 2.14 -13.12 -4.40
N SER A 234 1.44 -13.01 -5.54
CA SER A 234 0.03 -12.63 -5.59
C SER A 234 -0.96 -13.71 -5.11
N SER A 235 -0.49 -14.95 -4.88
CA SER A 235 -1.34 -16.09 -4.46
C SER A 235 -0.79 -16.90 -3.28
N HIS A 236 0.24 -16.43 -2.56
CA HIS A 236 0.93 -17.26 -1.58
C HIS A 236 0.25 -17.26 -0.20
N PRO A 237 -0.19 -18.45 0.29
CA PRO A 237 -0.68 -18.62 1.67
C PRO A 237 0.47 -18.45 2.68
N ALA A 238 0.12 -18.41 3.95
CA ALA A 238 1.10 -18.30 5.04
C ALA A 238 2.15 -19.44 4.97
N ARG A 239 3.35 -19.14 5.42
CA ARG A 239 4.53 -20.00 5.32
C ARG A 239 5.15 -20.19 6.71
N ALA A 240 5.53 -21.42 7.02
CA ALA A 240 6.34 -21.75 8.18
C ALA A 240 7.81 -21.65 7.81
N VAL A 241 8.58 -20.87 8.56
CA VAL A 241 10.02 -20.73 8.38
C VAL A 241 10.71 -21.48 9.52
N MET A 242 11.48 -22.52 9.19
CA MET A 242 12.27 -23.30 10.15
C MET A 242 13.75 -23.20 9.78
N GLY A 243 14.51 -22.46 10.58
CA GLY A 243 15.87 -22.07 10.21
C GLY A 243 15.87 -21.18 8.96
N ARG A 244 16.50 -21.62 7.88
CA ARG A 244 16.52 -20.91 6.58
C ARG A 244 15.59 -21.53 5.53
N VAL A 245 14.79 -22.54 5.92
CA VAL A 245 13.89 -23.27 5.02
C VAL A 245 12.46 -22.81 5.20
N ILE A 246 11.79 -22.57 4.07
CA ILE A 246 10.41 -22.11 4.00
C ILE A 246 9.51 -23.29 3.60
N TYR A 247 8.43 -23.47 4.34
CA TYR A 247 7.41 -24.48 4.08
C TYR A 247 6.03 -23.81 3.92
N PRO A 248 5.34 -23.98 2.78
CA PRO A 248 3.96 -23.51 2.64
C PRO A 248 3.02 -24.19 3.64
N ILE A 249 2.16 -23.42 4.29
CA ILE A 249 1.09 -23.93 5.15
C ILE A 249 -0.18 -24.10 4.31
N LYS A 250 -0.71 -25.32 4.31
CA LYS A 250 -1.93 -25.74 3.62
C LYS A 250 -3.09 -25.70 4.62
N ALA A 251 -3.93 -24.67 4.54
CA ALA A 251 -5.02 -24.44 5.49
C ALA A 251 -6.02 -25.60 5.54
N ASP A 252 -6.29 -26.24 4.39
CA ASP A 252 -7.14 -27.42 4.24
C ASP A 252 -6.62 -28.65 5.00
N MET A 253 -5.32 -28.72 5.27
CA MET A 253 -4.69 -29.80 6.03
C MET A 253 -4.69 -29.57 7.55
N VAL A 254 -5.18 -28.41 8.02
CA VAL A 254 -5.23 -28.07 9.45
C VAL A 254 -6.70 -28.03 9.90
N PRO A 255 -7.23 -29.12 10.50
CA PRO A 255 -8.65 -29.21 10.84
C PRO A 255 -9.00 -28.31 12.03
N GLY A 256 -10.22 -27.73 12.04
CA GLY A 256 -10.74 -26.97 13.18
C GLY A 256 -10.04 -25.63 13.40
N LEU A 257 -9.77 -24.91 12.31
CA LEU A 257 -9.39 -23.49 12.32
C LEU A 257 -10.63 -22.61 12.49
N THR A 258 -10.46 -21.44 13.11
CA THR A 258 -11.48 -20.40 13.12
C THR A 258 -11.52 -19.66 11.78
N ASP A 259 -12.57 -18.85 11.54
CA ASP A 259 -12.68 -18.04 10.31
C ASP A 259 -11.50 -17.07 10.15
N ILE A 260 -11.07 -16.44 11.24
CA ILE A 260 -9.90 -15.55 11.23
C ILE A 260 -8.63 -16.34 10.93
N GLN A 261 -8.42 -17.51 11.55
CA GLN A 261 -7.24 -18.34 11.29
C GLN A 261 -7.16 -18.81 9.86
N THR A 262 -8.30 -19.23 9.31
CA THR A 262 -8.42 -19.61 7.89
C THR A 262 -8.04 -18.45 7.00
N TYR A 263 -8.55 -17.24 7.28
CA TYR A 263 -8.20 -16.03 6.54
C TYR A 263 -6.71 -15.66 6.68
N LEU A 264 -6.14 -15.71 7.89
CA LEU A 264 -4.71 -15.43 8.13
C LEU A 264 -3.81 -16.35 7.31
N LEU A 265 -4.18 -17.63 7.16
CA LEU A 265 -3.43 -18.56 6.32
C LEU A 265 -3.55 -18.26 4.81
N THR A 266 -4.51 -17.44 4.37
CA THR A 266 -4.58 -16.94 2.97
C THR A 266 -3.68 -15.73 2.72
N LEU A 267 -3.12 -15.14 3.79
CA LEU A 267 -2.26 -13.97 3.72
C LEU A 267 -0.78 -14.40 3.69
N PRO A 268 0.11 -13.59 3.10
CA PRO A 268 1.53 -13.93 2.97
C PRO A 268 2.28 -13.64 4.27
N PHE A 269 1.89 -14.34 5.34
CA PHE A 269 2.61 -14.36 6.61
C PHE A 269 3.77 -15.33 6.55
N ASP A 270 4.94 -14.86 6.94
CA ASP A 270 6.07 -15.71 7.30
C ASP A 270 6.09 -15.89 8.80
N ILE A 271 5.83 -17.10 9.27
CA ILE A 271 5.77 -17.45 10.69
C ILE A 271 7.02 -18.25 11.03
N GLN A 272 7.84 -17.74 11.94
CA GLN A 272 9.08 -18.34 12.39
C GLN A 272 8.79 -19.44 13.42
N PHE A 273 9.40 -20.61 13.20
CA PHE A 273 9.33 -21.75 14.07
C PHE A 273 10.75 -22.20 14.46
N PRO A 274 10.98 -22.57 15.73
CA PRO A 274 12.23 -23.21 16.13
C PRO A 274 12.50 -24.48 15.33
N LEU A 275 13.78 -24.84 15.16
CA LEU A 275 14.15 -26.08 14.50
C LEU A 275 13.53 -27.28 15.23
N GLY A 276 12.91 -28.15 14.45
CA GLY A 276 12.18 -29.31 14.97
C GLY A 276 10.90 -28.97 15.71
N ALA A 277 10.33 -27.77 15.61
CA ALA A 277 9.01 -27.46 16.17
C ALA A 277 7.86 -28.07 15.35
N LEU A 278 8.02 -28.15 14.03
CA LEU A 278 7.11 -28.86 13.13
C LEU A 278 7.81 -30.10 12.57
N ASP A 279 7.04 -30.97 11.92
CA ASP A 279 7.54 -32.11 11.17
C ASP A 279 7.34 -31.90 9.67
N PHE A 280 8.15 -32.59 8.86
CA PHE A 280 8.14 -32.47 7.40
C PHE A 280 8.20 -33.85 6.75
N VAL A 281 7.71 -33.94 5.52
CA VAL A 281 7.82 -35.18 4.74
C VAL A 281 9.30 -35.49 4.46
N PRO A 282 9.70 -36.76 4.23
CA PRO A 282 11.11 -37.12 4.02
C PRO A 282 11.84 -36.34 2.93
N SER A 283 11.13 -35.88 1.88
CA SER A 283 11.68 -35.04 0.81
C SER A 283 12.06 -33.63 1.27
N ARG A 284 11.62 -33.22 2.46
CA ARG A 284 11.76 -31.88 3.04
C ARG A 284 11.09 -30.76 2.22
N GLU A 285 10.17 -31.10 1.31
CA GLU A 285 9.46 -30.12 0.45
C GLU A 285 8.15 -29.60 1.05
N ALA A 286 7.57 -30.33 2.00
CA ALA A 286 6.30 -29.99 2.61
C ALA A 286 6.27 -30.36 4.09
N LEU A 287 5.38 -29.70 4.84
CA LEU A 287 5.09 -30.09 6.22
C LEU A 287 4.37 -31.46 6.24
N SER A 288 4.68 -32.25 7.26
CA SER A 288 3.92 -33.45 7.60
C SER A 288 2.82 -33.04 8.57
N TYR A 289 1.55 -33.10 8.16
CA TYR A 289 0.42 -32.65 8.99
C TYR A 289 0.03 -33.70 10.03
N ASP A 290 0.98 -34.04 10.90
CA ASP A 290 0.77 -34.99 11.97
C ASP A 290 -0.08 -34.36 13.10
N LYS A 291 -0.89 -35.19 13.75
CA LYS A 291 -1.83 -34.76 14.80
C LYS A 291 -1.15 -34.43 16.13
N VAL A 292 0.12 -34.79 16.30
CA VAL A 292 0.83 -34.73 17.60
C VAL A 292 1.64 -33.45 17.72
N LYS A 293 2.23 -32.98 16.63
CA LYS A 293 3.26 -31.95 16.61
C LYS A 293 2.93 -30.83 15.65
N THR A 294 2.80 -31.11 14.35
CA THR A 294 2.69 -30.06 13.32
C THR A 294 1.36 -29.33 13.37
N ILE A 295 0.23 -30.05 13.39
CA ILE A 295 -1.10 -29.42 13.48
C ILE A 295 -1.24 -28.60 14.78
N PRO A 296 -0.94 -29.15 15.98
CA PRO A 296 -0.97 -28.37 17.21
C PRO A 296 -0.01 -27.18 17.21
N GLY A 297 1.19 -27.34 16.63
CA GLY A 297 2.20 -26.30 16.52
C GLY A 297 1.73 -25.11 15.68
N ILE A 298 1.14 -25.37 14.51
CA ILE A 298 0.55 -24.33 13.65
C ILE A 298 -0.58 -23.61 14.38
N LYS A 299 -1.52 -24.33 15.01
CA LYS A 299 -2.63 -23.71 15.76
C LYS A 299 -2.13 -22.82 16.91
N LYS A 300 -1.12 -23.28 17.65
CA LYS A 300 -0.50 -22.50 18.72
C LYS A 300 0.12 -21.21 18.18
N ALA A 301 0.84 -21.29 17.05
CA ALA A 301 1.44 -20.12 16.42
C ALA A 301 0.38 -19.14 15.90
N LEU A 302 -0.71 -19.63 15.30
CA LEU A 302 -1.81 -18.78 14.84
C LEU A 302 -2.49 -18.05 16.00
N LYS A 303 -2.74 -18.73 17.13
CA LYS A 303 -3.29 -18.09 18.31
C LYS A 303 -2.38 -16.98 18.84
N LYS A 304 -1.07 -17.24 18.94
CA LYS A 304 -0.08 -16.24 19.36
C LYS A 304 -0.04 -15.06 18.39
N LEU A 305 -0.12 -15.33 17.08
CA LEU A 305 -0.18 -14.30 16.04
C LEU A 305 -1.43 -13.42 16.17
N GLU A 306 -2.62 -14.00 16.43
CA GLU A 306 -3.84 -13.24 16.71
C GLU A 306 -3.67 -12.32 17.93
N GLU A 307 -3.16 -12.86 19.04
CA GLU A 307 -2.94 -12.13 20.30
C GLU A 307 -1.94 -10.95 20.10
N GLU A 308 -0.84 -11.18 19.37
CA GLU A 308 0.16 -10.15 19.07
C GLU A 308 -0.36 -9.06 18.14
N ILE A 309 -1.15 -9.41 17.11
CA ILE A 309 -1.78 -8.42 16.23
C ILE A 309 -2.72 -7.53 17.03
N VAL A 310 -3.60 -8.13 17.86
CA VAL A 310 -4.53 -7.37 18.70
C VAL A 310 -3.76 -6.45 19.64
N THR A 311 -2.74 -6.97 20.32
CA THR A 311 -1.93 -6.20 21.27
C THR A 311 -1.24 -5.02 20.59
N SER A 312 -0.59 -5.25 19.46
CA SER A 312 0.16 -4.22 18.73
C SER A 312 -0.77 -3.12 18.21
N LEU A 313 -1.92 -3.48 17.63
CA LEU A 313 -2.89 -2.51 17.14
C LEU A 313 -3.54 -1.75 18.30
N SER A 314 -3.86 -2.41 19.41
CA SER A 314 -4.38 -1.72 20.61
C SER A 314 -3.37 -0.72 21.17
N LEU A 315 -2.08 -1.05 21.20
CA LEU A 315 -1.03 -0.12 21.61
C LEU A 315 -0.93 1.09 20.66
N ALA A 316 -1.12 0.88 19.35
CA ALA A 316 -1.13 1.98 18.38
C ALA A 316 -2.35 2.92 18.53
N LEU A 317 -3.49 2.40 18.99
CA LEU A 317 -4.71 3.18 19.23
C LEU A 317 -4.78 3.81 20.64
N ALA A 318 -4.09 3.24 21.64
CA ALA A 318 -4.17 3.68 23.03
C ALA A 318 -3.89 5.19 23.26
N PRO A 319 -2.95 5.85 22.54
CA PRO A 319 -2.71 7.28 22.70
C PRO A 319 -3.84 8.18 22.18
N CYS A 320 -4.80 7.64 21.42
CA CYS A 320 -5.92 8.41 20.90
C CYS A 320 -6.86 8.79 22.04
N MET A 321 -7.04 10.10 22.26
CA MET A 321 -7.88 10.63 23.36
C MET A 321 -9.38 10.51 23.09
N THR A 322 -9.78 10.34 21.84
CA THR A 322 -11.18 10.23 21.43
C THR A 322 -11.40 9.09 20.45
N GLU A 323 -12.64 8.59 20.42
CA GLU A 323 -13.05 7.55 19.48
C GLU A 323 -12.80 8.02 18.03
N PHE A 324 -13.06 9.29 17.74
CA PHE A 324 -12.80 9.86 16.42
C PHE A 324 -11.31 9.75 16.03
N ALA A 325 -10.40 10.11 16.93
CA ALA A 325 -8.96 9.97 16.70
C ALA A 325 -8.56 8.50 16.52
N ALA A 326 -9.12 7.58 17.30
CA ALA A 326 -8.84 6.14 17.19
C ALA A 326 -9.32 5.57 15.85
N ARG A 327 -10.54 5.91 15.40
CA ARG A 327 -11.06 5.50 14.09
C ARG A 327 -10.26 6.10 12.94
N ARG A 328 -9.80 7.34 13.07
CA ARG A 328 -8.88 7.97 12.10
C ARG A 328 -7.58 7.21 12.00
N LYS A 329 -6.95 6.92 13.14
CA LYS A 329 -5.72 6.12 13.20
C LYS A 329 -5.91 4.72 12.60
N PHE A 330 -7.06 4.09 12.86
CA PHE A 330 -7.44 2.83 12.23
C PHE A 330 -7.53 2.93 10.70
N GLY A 331 -8.07 4.04 10.19
CA GLY A 331 -8.16 4.31 8.75
C GLY A 331 -6.81 4.51 8.05
N GLU A 332 -5.75 4.82 8.79
CA GLU A 332 -4.36 4.94 8.30
C GLU A 332 -3.65 3.58 8.15
N LEU A 333 -4.20 2.51 8.73
CA LEU A 333 -3.62 1.16 8.63
C LEU A 333 -3.64 0.65 7.17
N ASP A 334 -2.71 -0.24 6.82
CA ASP A 334 -2.79 -0.98 5.56
C ASP A 334 -4.16 -1.68 5.42
N LYS A 335 -4.70 -1.74 4.20
CA LYS A 335 -6.02 -2.34 3.94
C LYS A 335 -6.12 -3.77 4.47
N THR A 336 -5.05 -4.55 4.34
CA THR A 336 -4.98 -5.92 4.86
C THR A 336 -5.11 -5.93 6.38
N MET A 337 -4.44 -5.01 7.06
CA MET A 337 -4.53 -4.89 8.52
C MET A 337 -5.92 -4.44 8.98
N GLN A 338 -6.60 -3.57 8.21
CA GLN A 338 -8.00 -3.22 8.48
C GLN A 338 -8.93 -4.43 8.34
N GLU A 339 -8.76 -5.25 7.31
CA GLU A 339 -9.55 -6.48 7.09
C GLU A 339 -9.29 -7.52 8.20
N ILE A 340 -8.03 -7.73 8.60
CA ILE A 340 -7.67 -8.60 9.73
C ILE A 340 -8.37 -8.12 11.01
N ALA A 341 -8.27 -6.83 11.31
CA ALA A 341 -8.89 -6.24 12.49
C ALA A 341 -10.42 -6.40 12.51
N GLN A 342 -11.07 -6.23 11.36
CA GLN A 342 -12.51 -6.47 11.23
C GLN A 342 -12.87 -7.93 11.54
N LYS A 343 -12.11 -8.89 11.00
CA LYS A 343 -12.32 -10.33 11.24
C LYS A 343 -12.02 -10.76 12.67
N LEU A 344 -11.18 -10.01 13.39
CA LEU A 344 -10.96 -10.15 14.84
C LEU A 344 -12.09 -9.53 15.70
N GLY A 345 -13.16 -9.01 15.08
CA GLY A 345 -14.24 -8.32 15.78
C GLY A 345 -13.86 -6.91 16.25
N GLY A 346 -12.91 -6.26 15.59
CA GLY A 346 -12.36 -4.95 15.93
C GLY A 346 -11.19 -5.02 16.92
N ILE A 347 -10.53 -3.89 17.13
CA ILE A 347 -9.38 -3.74 18.03
C ILE A 347 -9.83 -3.07 19.33
N PRO A 348 -9.52 -3.63 20.52
CA PRO A 348 -9.81 -2.99 21.80
C PRO A 348 -9.24 -1.56 21.88
N TRP A 349 -10.08 -0.62 22.31
CA TRP A 349 -9.73 0.76 22.63
C TRP A 349 -10.69 1.28 23.71
N GLY A 350 -10.19 1.54 24.93
CA GLY A 350 -11.03 1.83 26.10
C GLY A 350 -12.04 0.69 26.36
N ASP A 351 -13.30 1.05 26.58
CA ASP A 351 -14.41 0.10 26.80
C ASP A 351 -15.05 -0.40 25.48
N MET A 352 -14.48 -0.06 24.32
CA MET A 352 -15.05 -0.39 23.01
C MET A 352 -14.05 -1.08 22.09
N ARG A 353 -14.52 -1.49 20.91
CA ARG A 353 -13.69 -2.07 19.85
C ARG A 353 -13.82 -1.26 18.58
N ILE A 354 -12.68 -0.89 17.99
CA ILE A 354 -12.61 -0.15 16.73
C ILE A 354 -12.46 -1.15 15.58
N ALA A 355 -13.50 -1.29 14.75
CA ALA A 355 -13.52 -2.21 13.61
C ALA A 355 -13.59 -1.51 12.25
N GLU A 356 -13.88 -0.21 12.23
CA GLU A 356 -14.09 0.52 10.99
C GLU A 356 -13.57 1.95 11.14
N ARG A 357 -13.22 2.53 9.99
CA ARG A 357 -12.79 3.91 9.92
C ARG A 357 -13.97 4.90 10.03
N HIS A 358 -15.18 4.53 9.63
CA HIS A 358 -16.30 5.47 9.65
C HIS A 358 -16.69 5.82 11.08
N PHE A 359 -17.12 7.07 11.31
CA PHE A 359 -17.57 7.53 12.63
C PHE A 359 -19.10 7.72 12.62
N PRO A 360 -19.88 6.70 13.02
CA PRO A 360 -21.33 6.80 13.08
C PRO A 360 -21.80 7.56 14.31
N ILE A 361 -22.66 8.56 14.11
CA ILE A 361 -23.32 9.32 15.17
C ILE A 361 -24.82 9.17 15.03
N ALA A 362 -25.47 8.60 16.03
CA ALA A 362 -26.93 8.59 16.11
C ALA A 362 -27.44 10.01 16.41
N ILE A 363 -28.32 10.51 15.55
CA ILE A 363 -29.01 11.78 15.79
C ILE A 363 -30.12 11.53 16.81
N THR A 364 -29.97 12.07 18.01
CA THR A 364 -30.93 11.91 19.12
C THR A 364 -32.08 12.90 19.02
N SER A 365 -33.19 12.60 19.70
CA SER A 365 -34.32 13.52 19.79
C SER A 365 -33.87 14.90 20.30
N GLY A 366 -34.34 15.97 19.64
CA GLY A 366 -33.94 17.34 19.95
C GLY A 366 -32.63 17.81 19.28
N VAL A 367 -31.97 16.97 18.49
CA VAL A 367 -30.91 17.39 17.56
C VAL A 367 -31.38 17.10 16.14
N THR A 368 -31.14 18.04 15.23
CA THR A 368 -31.36 17.86 13.80
C THR A 368 -30.03 18.02 13.08
N ALA A 369 -29.76 17.16 12.10
CA ALA A 369 -28.57 17.28 11.27
C ALA A 369 -28.92 17.52 9.80
N TYR A 370 -28.08 18.28 9.10
CA TYR A 370 -28.13 18.44 7.66
C TYR A 370 -26.77 18.12 7.05
N THR A 371 -26.76 17.45 5.89
CA THR A 371 -25.54 17.24 5.10
C THR A 371 -25.63 17.99 3.79
N TYR A 372 -24.52 18.59 3.36
CA TYR A 372 -24.41 19.26 2.07
C TYR A 372 -23.40 18.53 1.19
N GLU A 373 -23.80 18.24 -0.05
CA GLU A 373 -23.00 17.48 -1.02
C GLU A 373 -23.06 18.15 -2.40
N GLY A 374 -21.98 18.01 -3.18
CA GLY A 374 -21.92 18.51 -4.55
C GLY A 374 -22.87 17.75 -5.46
N ALA A 375 -23.62 18.46 -6.28
CA ALA A 375 -24.56 17.92 -7.27
C ALA A 375 -24.30 18.53 -8.66
N SER A 376 -24.85 17.93 -9.71
CA SER A 376 -24.68 18.38 -11.10
C SER A 376 -25.12 19.83 -11.36
N ARG A 377 -25.90 20.44 -10.46
CA ARG A 377 -26.34 21.85 -10.52
C ARG A 377 -26.17 22.59 -9.19
N GLY A 378 -25.03 22.42 -8.51
CA GLY A 378 -24.68 23.16 -7.28
C GLY A 378 -24.57 22.27 -6.05
N VAL A 379 -25.26 22.62 -4.96
CA VAL A 379 -25.19 21.90 -3.68
C VAL A 379 -26.55 21.38 -3.25
N SER A 380 -26.64 20.07 -3.03
CA SER A 380 -27.81 19.43 -2.43
C SER A 380 -27.73 19.50 -0.90
N ARG A 381 -28.89 19.62 -0.24
CA ARG A 381 -29.02 19.56 1.22
C ARG A 381 -29.94 18.42 1.60
N SER A 382 -29.45 17.50 2.42
CA SER A 382 -30.22 16.37 2.94
C SER A 382 -30.49 16.54 4.43
N HIS A 383 -31.74 16.37 4.84
CA HIS A 383 -32.16 16.42 6.24
C HIS A 383 -32.04 15.03 6.88
N LEU A 384 -31.48 14.97 8.09
CA LEU A 384 -31.29 13.75 8.87
C LEU A 384 -32.09 13.87 10.18
N PRO A 385 -33.31 13.30 10.25
CA PRO A 385 -34.13 13.36 11.45
C PRO A 385 -33.59 12.47 12.59
N SER A 386 -34.18 12.62 13.77
CA SER A 386 -33.92 11.75 14.93
C SER A 386 -34.01 10.27 14.55
N GLY A 387 -33.05 9.47 15.00
CA GLY A 387 -32.93 8.05 14.67
C GLY A 387 -32.02 7.75 13.48
N HIS A 388 -31.66 8.74 12.66
CA HIS A 388 -30.68 8.54 11.60
C HIS A 388 -29.26 8.40 12.14
N ILE A 389 -28.45 7.58 11.45
CA ILE A 389 -27.01 7.46 11.68
C ILE A 389 -26.28 8.38 10.70
N LEU A 390 -25.65 9.42 11.23
CA LEU A 390 -24.77 10.31 10.49
C LEU A 390 -23.35 9.72 10.50
N ASN A 391 -22.85 9.35 9.32
CA ASN A 391 -21.45 8.95 9.16
C ASN A 391 -20.57 10.16 8.86
N ILE A 392 -19.65 10.46 9.78
CA ILE A 392 -18.68 11.54 9.59
C ILE A 392 -17.41 10.99 8.92
N PRO A 393 -17.04 11.49 7.73
CA PRO A 393 -15.76 11.15 7.11
C PRO A 393 -14.62 11.78 7.90
N LEU A 394 -13.62 10.98 8.25
CA LEU A 394 -12.55 11.35 9.18
C LEU A 394 -11.58 12.41 8.62
N ASP A 395 -11.42 12.44 7.29
CA ASP A 395 -10.40 13.25 6.62
C ASP A 395 -11.00 14.45 5.87
N SER A 396 -12.33 14.54 5.81
CA SER A 396 -13.00 15.49 4.92
C SER A 396 -14.39 15.88 5.43
N ALA A 397 -14.46 16.34 6.68
CA ALA A 397 -15.68 16.90 7.26
C ALA A 397 -15.44 18.28 7.86
N ILE A 398 -16.38 19.20 7.62
CA ILE A 398 -16.52 20.45 8.36
C ILE A 398 -17.88 20.40 9.05
N VAL A 399 -17.88 20.55 10.37
CA VAL A 399 -19.09 20.48 11.20
C VAL A 399 -19.42 21.89 11.71
N PHE A 400 -20.56 22.41 11.30
CA PHE A 400 -21.12 23.66 11.80
C PHE A 400 -21.98 23.39 13.02
N ASN A 401 -21.59 23.98 14.16
CA ASN A 401 -22.40 24.03 15.36
C ASN A 401 -23.32 25.24 15.29
N ASN A 402 -24.64 25.03 15.34
CA ASN A 402 -25.60 26.12 15.37
C ASN A 402 -26.22 26.29 16.77
N ASP A 403 -25.80 27.35 17.46
CA ASP A 403 -26.25 27.76 18.78
C ASP A 403 -27.52 28.63 18.78
N ARG A 404 -27.99 29.10 17.62
CA ARG A 404 -29.14 30.00 17.50
C ARG A 404 -30.31 29.38 16.74
N ALA A 405 -31.53 29.62 17.24
CA ALA A 405 -32.79 29.28 16.57
C ALA A 405 -32.97 29.94 15.19
N LYS A 406 -32.08 30.85 14.78
CA LYS A 406 -32.17 31.67 13.55
C LYS A 406 -30.84 31.87 12.82
N SER A 407 -29.82 31.03 13.01
CA SER A 407 -28.72 31.07 12.03
C SER A 407 -29.28 30.62 10.68
N SER A 408 -29.02 31.38 9.62
CA SER A 408 -29.65 31.08 8.34
C SER A 408 -28.97 29.83 7.77
N VAL A 409 -29.69 28.71 7.77
CA VAL A 409 -29.33 27.51 6.99
C VAL A 409 -28.96 27.88 5.54
N HIS A 410 -29.48 29.02 5.06
CA HIS A 410 -29.11 29.67 3.81
C HIS A 410 -27.64 30.14 3.73
N GLY A 411 -27.09 30.82 4.74
CA GLY A 411 -25.69 31.29 4.73
C GLY A 411 -24.69 30.13 4.67
N ILE A 412 -24.95 29.06 5.43
CA ILE A 412 -24.16 27.82 5.37
C ILE A 412 -24.30 27.13 4.01
N HIS A 413 -25.50 27.10 3.43
CA HIS A 413 -25.72 26.56 2.08
C HIS A 413 -24.91 27.31 1.03
N GLN A 414 -24.86 28.65 1.10
CA GLN A 414 -24.06 29.48 0.18
C GLN A 414 -22.54 29.29 0.38
N TYR A 415 -22.08 29.23 1.64
CA TYR A 415 -20.68 28.94 1.94
C TYR A 415 -20.25 27.57 1.41
N ALA A 416 -21.06 26.53 1.67
CA ALA A 416 -20.84 25.19 1.14
C ALA A 416 -20.84 25.20 -0.39
N ARG A 417 -21.71 25.99 -1.03
CA ARG A 417 -21.75 26.16 -2.49
C ARG A 417 -20.47 26.74 -3.07
N GLY A 418 -19.98 27.86 -2.55
CA GLY A 418 -18.74 28.47 -3.03
C GLY A 418 -17.50 27.58 -2.86
N ARG A 419 -17.51 26.67 -1.88
CA ARG A 419 -16.41 25.70 -1.65
C ARG A 419 -16.56 24.42 -2.49
N LEU A 420 -17.77 23.90 -2.66
CA LEU A 420 -18.04 22.65 -3.40
C LEU A 420 -17.99 22.83 -4.92
N GLU A 421 -18.22 24.03 -5.45
CA GLU A 421 -18.02 24.34 -6.88
C GLU A 421 -16.55 24.11 -7.32
N ASN A 422 -15.59 24.12 -6.38
CA ASN A 422 -14.17 23.79 -6.62
C ASN A 422 -13.82 22.29 -6.48
N ARG A 423 -14.81 21.38 -6.56
CA ARG A 423 -14.63 19.90 -6.48
C ARG A 423 -13.88 19.41 -5.22
N SER A 424 -14.14 20.01 -4.07
CA SER A 424 -13.59 19.52 -2.80
C SER A 424 -14.29 18.23 -2.35
N ASN A 425 -13.55 17.18 -1.98
CA ASN A 425 -14.09 15.94 -1.36
C ASN A 425 -14.60 16.14 0.09
N VAL A 426 -14.94 17.38 0.47
CA VAL A 426 -15.31 17.80 1.82
C VAL A 426 -16.81 17.69 2.01
N LYS A 427 -17.23 16.98 3.06
CA LYS A 427 -18.62 16.87 3.49
C LYS A 427 -18.91 17.93 4.55
N PHE A 428 -19.92 18.75 4.31
CA PHE A 428 -20.35 19.75 5.28
C PHE A 428 -21.54 19.24 6.07
N ILE A 429 -21.49 19.39 7.39
CA ILE A 429 -22.49 18.88 8.33
C ILE A 429 -22.94 20.04 9.20
N LEU A 430 -24.24 20.28 9.30
CA LEU A 430 -24.82 21.26 10.22
C LEU A 430 -25.56 20.53 11.33
N LEU A 431 -25.25 20.85 12.58
CA LEU A 431 -25.94 20.35 13.77
C LEU A 431 -26.73 21.49 14.43
N GLU A 432 -28.03 21.27 14.64
CA GLU A 432 -28.96 22.24 15.26
C GLU A 432 -29.78 21.59 16.40
N GLY A 433 -30.42 22.41 17.25
CA GLY A 433 -31.39 21.94 18.25
C GLY A 433 -30.98 22.22 19.70
N ASP A 434 -30.95 21.19 20.54
CA ASP A 434 -30.56 21.27 21.95
C ASP A 434 -29.04 21.41 22.14
N GLU A 435 -28.61 22.43 22.90
CA GLU A 435 -27.19 22.76 23.08
C GLU A 435 -26.40 21.67 23.81
N ALA A 436 -26.95 21.12 24.90
CA ALA A 436 -26.28 20.09 25.68
C ALA A 436 -26.07 18.81 24.86
N LYS A 437 -27.08 18.42 24.07
CA LYS A 437 -27.00 17.26 23.18
C LYS A 437 -26.02 17.49 22.02
N ARG A 438 -25.98 18.68 21.43
CA ARG A 438 -24.95 19.02 20.43
C ARG A 438 -23.55 19.01 21.03
N ALA A 439 -23.36 19.61 22.21
CA ALA A 439 -22.07 19.62 22.89
C ALA A 439 -21.57 18.18 23.17
N ALA A 440 -22.47 17.25 23.51
CA ALA A 440 -22.13 15.84 23.65
C ALA A 440 -21.67 15.20 22.32
N ILE A 441 -22.31 15.53 21.20
CA ILE A 441 -21.88 15.11 19.86
C ILE A 441 -20.51 15.70 19.52
N LEU A 442 -20.31 17.00 19.72
CA LEU A 442 -19.07 17.71 19.43
C LEU A 442 -17.88 17.18 20.24
N LYS A 443 -18.09 16.83 21.51
CA LYS A 443 -17.07 16.21 22.36
C LYS A 443 -16.57 14.88 21.80
N ARG A 444 -17.43 14.09 21.15
CA ARG A 444 -17.07 12.81 20.54
C ARG A 444 -16.26 12.95 19.25
N ILE A 445 -16.35 14.10 18.58
CA ILE A 445 -15.67 14.39 17.31
C ILE A 445 -14.51 15.39 17.44
N SER A 446 -13.99 15.60 18.65
CA SER A 446 -12.87 16.52 18.85
C SER A 446 -11.66 16.05 18.03
N GLY A 447 -11.37 16.77 16.94
CA GLY A 447 -10.46 16.34 15.87
C GLY A 447 -10.97 16.63 14.46
N VAL A 448 -12.28 16.84 14.30
CA VAL A 448 -12.92 17.42 13.10
C VAL A 448 -12.85 18.94 13.18
N SER A 449 -12.77 19.63 12.03
CA SER A 449 -12.95 21.09 11.99
C SER A 449 -14.38 21.43 12.41
N VAL A 450 -14.53 22.02 13.60
CA VAL A 450 -15.81 22.49 14.13
C VAL A 450 -15.83 24.00 14.04
N GLU A 451 -16.82 24.53 13.34
CA GLU A 451 -16.98 25.97 13.12
C GLU A 451 -18.33 26.43 13.69
N GLN A 452 -18.38 27.66 14.20
CA GLN A 452 -19.63 28.24 14.66
C GLN A 452 -20.43 28.73 13.46
N ALA A 453 -21.68 28.27 13.33
CA ALA A 453 -22.59 28.71 12.28
C ALA A 453 -22.77 30.23 12.26
N SER A 454 -22.65 30.87 13.43
CA SER A 454 -22.77 32.32 13.60
C SER A 454 -21.73 33.13 12.83
N HIS A 455 -20.53 32.59 12.58
CA HIS A 455 -19.50 33.25 11.76
C HIS A 455 -19.94 33.42 10.29
N TYR A 456 -20.89 32.61 9.85
CA TYR A 456 -21.41 32.60 8.48
C TYR A 456 -22.75 33.34 8.35
N ILE A 457 -23.16 34.05 9.42
CA ILE A 457 -24.33 34.93 9.43
C ILE A 457 -23.97 36.35 8.97
N GLU A 458 -22.75 36.83 9.24
CA GLU A 458 -22.39 38.25 9.06
C GLU A 458 -21.82 38.62 7.69
N GLU A 459 -21.44 37.66 6.86
CA GLU A 459 -21.43 37.94 5.42
C GLU A 459 -22.88 37.85 4.95
N VAL A 460 -23.57 38.99 5.05
CA VAL A 460 -24.71 39.33 4.20
C VAL A 460 -24.42 38.71 2.85
N VAL A 461 -25.17 37.66 2.51
CA VAL A 461 -25.16 37.05 1.19
C VAL A 461 -25.38 38.20 0.24
N ARG A 462 -24.27 38.72 -0.30
CA ARG A 462 -24.24 39.79 -1.29
C ARG A 462 -25.07 39.19 -2.39
N LYS A 463 -26.23 39.78 -2.70
CA LYS A 463 -26.97 39.37 -3.89
C LYS A 463 -26.26 40.08 -5.02
N PRO A 464 -25.30 39.44 -5.72
CA PRO A 464 -24.73 40.07 -6.88
C PRO A 464 -25.87 40.45 -7.82
N ILE A 465 -25.77 41.65 -8.38
CA ILE A 465 -26.79 42.11 -9.31
C ILE A 465 -26.38 41.61 -10.68
N SER A 466 -27.25 40.82 -11.29
CA SER A 466 -27.12 40.38 -12.67
C SER A 466 -27.22 41.57 -13.63
N VAL A 467 -26.09 41.98 -14.19
CA VAL A 467 -25.95 43.04 -15.20
C VAL A 467 -25.30 42.49 -16.47
N LYS A 468 -25.17 43.30 -17.53
CA LYS A 468 -24.50 42.91 -18.77
C LYS A 468 -23.10 43.51 -18.83
N ARG A 469 -22.14 42.77 -19.39
CA ARG A 469 -20.79 43.27 -19.66
C ARG A 469 -20.72 44.01 -20.99
N ILE A 470 -19.88 45.03 -21.02
CA ILE A 470 -19.48 45.72 -22.25
C ILE A 470 -18.14 45.14 -22.68
N TYR A 471 -18.02 44.78 -23.96
CA TYR A 471 -16.78 44.32 -24.55
C TYR A 471 -16.52 45.09 -25.83
N ASN A 472 -15.40 45.81 -25.90
CA ASN A 472 -15.04 46.60 -27.06
C ASN A 472 -16.16 47.58 -27.48
N GLY A 473 -16.72 48.28 -26.49
CA GLY A 473 -17.77 49.28 -26.71
C GLY A 473 -19.15 48.71 -27.07
N ARG A 474 -19.35 47.38 -27.04
CA ARG A 474 -20.62 46.74 -27.40
C ARG A 474 -21.12 45.77 -26.33
N ILE A 475 -22.43 45.59 -26.29
CA ILE A 475 -23.05 44.51 -25.51
C ILE A 475 -22.94 43.22 -26.34
N ASN A 476 -22.35 42.18 -25.76
CA ASN A 476 -22.18 40.90 -26.46
C ASN A 476 -23.56 40.25 -26.71
N LYS A 477 -23.95 40.10 -27.98
CA LYS A 477 -25.25 39.52 -28.38
C LYS A 477 -25.26 37.99 -28.40
N GLU A 478 -24.11 37.34 -28.54
CA GLU A 478 -23.98 35.87 -28.64
C GLU A 478 -23.78 35.20 -27.27
N ASN A 479 -23.22 35.94 -26.29
CA ASN A 479 -23.00 35.50 -24.92
C ASN A 479 -23.83 36.34 -23.94
N LEU A 480 -25.15 36.08 -23.91
CA LEU A 480 -26.16 36.80 -23.10
C LEU A 480 -26.11 36.51 -21.59
N TRP A 481 -25.05 35.88 -21.07
CA TRP A 481 -24.98 35.54 -19.65
C TRP A 481 -24.85 36.81 -18.80
N ALA A 482 -25.64 36.88 -17.72
CA ALA A 482 -25.54 37.95 -16.75
C ALA A 482 -24.19 37.86 -16.02
N THR A 483 -23.45 38.96 -15.96
CA THR A 483 -22.35 39.13 -15.00
C THR A 483 -22.94 39.51 -13.66
N GLU A 484 -22.39 38.92 -12.61
CA GLU A 484 -22.72 39.21 -11.23
C GLU A 484 -21.79 40.31 -10.72
N VAL A 485 -22.32 41.52 -10.44
CA VAL A 485 -21.53 42.61 -9.84
C VAL A 485 -21.85 42.80 -8.36
N ASP A 486 -20.79 43.07 -7.58
CA ASP A 486 -20.89 43.54 -6.20
C ASP A 486 -21.04 45.07 -6.17
N MET A 487 -22.12 45.55 -5.55
CA MET A 487 -22.40 46.99 -5.43
C MET A 487 -21.30 47.76 -4.67
N ASN A 488 -20.46 47.07 -3.89
CA ASN A 488 -19.37 47.68 -3.12
C ASN A 488 -18.05 47.86 -3.88
N GLU A 489 -17.83 47.16 -5.01
CA GLU A 489 -16.64 47.35 -5.84
C GLU A 489 -16.64 48.73 -6.49
N GLY A 490 -17.83 49.19 -6.87
CA GLY A 490 -18.01 50.45 -7.58
C GLY A 490 -17.55 50.36 -9.02
N GLY A 491 -17.85 51.40 -9.79
CA GLY A 491 -17.58 51.43 -11.21
C GLY A 491 -18.48 52.41 -11.93
N PHE A 492 -18.55 52.25 -13.23
CA PHE A 492 -19.38 53.04 -14.12
C PHE A 492 -20.52 52.19 -14.64
N TYR A 493 -21.70 52.78 -14.74
CA TYR A 493 -22.82 52.14 -15.39
C TYR A 493 -23.34 52.96 -16.56
N VAL A 494 -23.85 52.26 -17.55
CA VAL A 494 -24.74 52.81 -18.59
C VAL A 494 -26.06 52.09 -18.55
N LEU A 495 -27.14 52.82 -18.78
CA LEU A 495 -28.46 52.24 -18.87
C LEU A 495 -28.65 51.56 -20.22
N ILE A 496 -29.44 50.48 -20.26
CA ILE A 496 -29.80 49.81 -21.49
C ILE A 496 -31.32 49.63 -21.61
N ALA A 497 -31.81 49.79 -22.83
CA ALA A 497 -33.18 49.49 -23.25
C ALA A 497 -33.11 48.59 -24.47
N ASN A 498 -33.93 47.53 -24.52
CA ASN A 498 -33.95 46.57 -25.64
C ASN A 498 -32.57 45.99 -26.04
N ASN A 499 -31.65 45.81 -25.07
CA ASN A 499 -30.26 45.36 -25.29
C ASN A 499 -29.39 46.33 -26.10
N GLU A 500 -29.77 47.59 -26.15
CA GLU A 500 -29.01 48.68 -26.73
C GLU A 500 -28.73 49.73 -25.64
N ILE A 501 -27.64 50.45 -25.79
CA ILE A 501 -27.23 51.46 -24.82
C ILE A 501 -28.22 52.61 -24.88
N SER A 502 -28.93 52.80 -23.77
CA SER A 502 -29.83 53.91 -23.56
C SER A 502 -28.99 55.05 -22.99
N PRO A 503 -28.79 56.15 -23.72
CA PRO A 503 -28.09 57.29 -23.17
C PRO A 503 -28.88 57.86 -21.98
N SER A 504 -28.18 58.36 -20.96
CA SER A 504 -28.77 59.29 -20.01
C SER A 504 -28.96 60.62 -20.75
N LEU A 505 -30.13 61.27 -20.60
CA LEU A 505 -30.33 62.64 -21.12
C LEU A 505 -29.14 63.49 -20.62
N PRO A 506 -28.40 64.18 -21.50
CA PRO A 506 -28.78 64.63 -22.86
C PRO A 506 -28.19 63.84 -24.06
N TYR A 507 -27.59 62.67 -23.89
CA TYR A 507 -26.86 62.00 -24.98
C TYR A 507 -27.76 61.17 -25.92
N THR A 508 -27.33 60.85 -27.14
CA THR A 508 -28.01 59.93 -28.08
C THR A 508 -27.30 58.58 -28.19
N ALA A 509 -27.96 57.53 -28.69
CA ALA A 509 -27.35 56.19 -28.83
C ALA A 509 -26.12 56.18 -29.76
N ASP A 510 -26.10 57.04 -30.77
CA ASP A 510 -24.98 57.22 -31.71
C ASP A 510 -23.75 57.89 -31.07
N GLN A 511 -23.92 58.56 -29.92
CA GLN A 511 -22.83 59.24 -29.21
C GLN A 511 -22.03 58.29 -28.31
N TRP A 512 -22.56 57.11 -27.95
CA TRP A 512 -21.88 56.16 -27.06
C TRP A 512 -20.52 55.69 -27.59
N GLU A 513 -20.48 55.20 -28.83
CA GLU A 513 -19.26 54.63 -29.42
C GLU A 513 -18.15 55.67 -29.49
N ARG A 514 -18.53 56.91 -29.83
CA ARG A 514 -17.65 58.07 -29.84
C ARG A 514 -17.12 58.39 -28.44
N VAL A 515 -18.00 58.55 -27.45
CA VAL A 515 -17.62 58.90 -26.07
C VAL A 515 -16.73 57.83 -25.45
N TRP A 516 -17.11 56.55 -25.59
CA TRP A 516 -16.33 55.42 -25.08
C TRP A 516 -14.94 55.34 -25.74
N LYS A 517 -14.86 55.54 -27.06
CA LYS A 517 -13.58 55.51 -27.80
C LYS A 517 -12.64 56.62 -27.32
N VAL A 518 -13.14 57.85 -27.17
CA VAL A 518 -12.36 58.98 -26.64
C VAL A 518 -11.93 58.70 -25.19
N ALA A 519 -12.84 58.22 -24.34
CA ALA A 519 -12.52 57.90 -22.95
C ALA A 519 -11.42 56.82 -22.83
N ARG A 520 -11.44 55.81 -23.71
CA ARG A 520 -10.40 54.77 -23.81
C ARG A 520 -9.06 55.33 -24.32
N GLU A 521 -9.09 56.11 -25.39
CA GLU A 521 -7.89 56.72 -26.00
C GLU A 521 -7.11 57.57 -24.98
N PHE A 522 -7.84 58.35 -24.18
CA PHE A 522 -7.26 59.17 -23.12
C PHE A 522 -7.10 58.46 -21.78
N LYS A 523 -7.35 57.14 -21.72
CA LYS A 523 -7.22 56.28 -20.53
C LYS A 523 -8.04 56.80 -19.34
N LEU A 524 -9.21 57.37 -19.59
CA LEU A 524 -10.13 57.85 -18.58
C LEU A 524 -10.93 56.70 -17.93
N VAL A 525 -10.97 55.51 -18.54
CA VAL A 525 -11.72 54.33 -18.08
C VAL A 525 -11.23 53.05 -18.78
N THR A 526 -11.47 51.89 -18.17
CA THR A 526 -11.27 50.55 -18.77
C THR A 526 -12.61 49.84 -18.97
N ASP A 527 -12.68 48.89 -19.91
CA ASP A 527 -13.93 48.16 -20.22
C ASP A 527 -14.44 47.35 -19.02
N GLU A 528 -13.54 46.91 -18.15
CA GLU A 528 -13.85 46.15 -16.94
C GLU A 528 -14.54 47.00 -15.86
N GLU A 529 -14.35 48.32 -15.90
CA GLU A 529 -14.99 49.26 -14.98
C GLU A 529 -16.42 49.62 -15.39
N ILE A 530 -16.90 49.21 -16.58
CA ILE A 530 -18.19 49.63 -17.12
C ILE A 530 -19.16 48.45 -17.22
N VAL A 531 -20.37 48.64 -16.70
CA VAL A 531 -21.46 47.67 -16.82
C VAL A 531 -22.71 48.26 -17.47
N ALA A 532 -23.42 47.42 -18.20
CA ALA A 532 -24.68 47.73 -18.86
C ALA A 532 -25.85 47.27 -17.98
N VAL A 533 -26.63 48.25 -17.50
CA VAL A 533 -27.68 48.09 -16.50
C VAL A 533 -29.06 48.23 -17.15
N PRO A 534 -29.90 47.18 -17.16
CA PRO A 534 -31.28 47.27 -17.63
C PRO A 534 -32.08 48.34 -16.90
N ALA A 535 -33.03 48.98 -17.59
CA ALA A 535 -33.92 49.99 -16.99
C ALA A 535 -34.61 49.52 -15.69
N SER A 536 -34.95 48.23 -15.58
CA SER A 536 -35.53 47.63 -14.36
C SER A 536 -34.62 47.66 -13.13
N LEU A 537 -33.31 47.88 -13.32
CA LEU A 537 -32.30 47.94 -12.26
C LEU A 537 -31.74 49.35 -12.06
N ALA A 538 -32.13 50.34 -12.86
CA ALA A 538 -31.61 51.71 -12.82
C ALA A 538 -31.65 52.32 -11.42
N ALA A 539 -32.76 52.15 -10.70
CA ALA A 539 -32.95 52.69 -9.35
C ALA A 539 -31.94 52.17 -8.30
N LYS A 540 -31.23 51.06 -8.57
CA LYS A 540 -30.20 50.52 -7.67
C LYS A 540 -28.83 51.17 -7.89
N PHE A 541 -28.58 51.72 -9.07
CA PHE A 541 -27.31 52.33 -9.46
C PHE A 541 -27.36 53.85 -9.40
N THR A 542 -28.49 54.46 -9.78
CA THR A 542 -28.67 55.91 -9.73
C THR A 542 -28.54 56.43 -8.30
N GLY A 543 -27.63 57.39 -8.09
CA GLY A 543 -27.37 58.00 -6.77
C GLY A 543 -26.55 57.12 -5.82
N HIS A 544 -26.03 55.98 -6.27
CA HIS A 544 -25.21 55.10 -5.45
C HIS A 544 -23.81 55.71 -5.23
N ALA A 545 -23.29 55.65 -4.00
CA ALA A 545 -22.05 56.34 -3.63
C ALA A 545 -20.80 55.90 -4.43
N LYS A 546 -20.75 54.63 -4.84
CA LYS A 546 -19.61 54.02 -5.56
C LYS A 546 -19.84 53.75 -7.04
N TRP A 547 -21.10 53.84 -7.51
CA TRP A 547 -21.45 53.59 -8.90
C TRP A 547 -21.87 54.89 -9.55
N LYS A 548 -21.14 55.28 -10.60
CA LYS A 548 -21.38 56.56 -11.26
C LYS A 548 -21.95 56.33 -12.65
N ASP A 549 -22.86 57.20 -13.06
CA ASP A 549 -23.27 57.25 -14.46
C ASP A 549 -22.03 57.53 -15.31
N PHE A 550 -21.83 56.71 -16.34
CA PHE A 550 -20.63 56.77 -17.18
C PHE A 550 -20.45 58.15 -17.82
N TYR A 551 -21.51 58.75 -18.36
CA TYR A 551 -21.41 60.01 -19.08
C TYR A 551 -21.05 61.17 -18.15
N GLU A 552 -21.71 61.26 -17.00
CA GLU A 552 -21.40 62.25 -15.97
C GLU A 552 -19.97 62.10 -15.45
N ALA A 553 -19.52 60.86 -15.23
CA ALA A 553 -18.16 60.59 -14.80
C ALA A 553 -17.11 60.97 -15.86
N MET A 554 -17.37 60.67 -17.13
CA MET A 554 -16.43 60.98 -18.22
C MET A 554 -16.33 62.48 -18.45
N LYS A 555 -17.44 63.22 -18.40
CA LYS A 555 -17.45 64.70 -18.45
C LYS A 555 -16.56 65.29 -17.35
N GLY A 556 -16.71 64.84 -16.12
CA GLY A 556 -15.87 65.29 -14.99
C GLY A 556 -14.39 64.96 -15.17
N ARG A 557 -14.08 63.72 -15.62
CA ARG A 557 -12.70 63.28 -15.87
C ARG A 557 -12.05 64.03 -17.04
N ALA A 558 -12.79 64.32 -18.10
CA ALA A 558 -12.33 65.08 -19.26
C ALA A 558 -11.95 66.52 -18.88
N ILE A 559 -12.82 67.24 -18.13
CA ILE A 559 -12.53 68.59 -17.62
C ILE A 559 -11.26 68.58 -16.76
N GLN A 560 -11.10 67.60 -15.87
CA GLN A 560 -9.92 67.49 -15.03
C GLN A 560 -8.66 67.24 -15.86
N ARG A 561 -8.75 66.40 -16.90
CA ARG A 561 -7.64 66.10 -17.79
C ARG A 561 -7.20 67.33 -18.60
N ILE A 562 -8.15 68.07 -19.17
CA ILE A 562 -7.90 69.32 -19.91
C ILE A 562 -7.19 70.35 -19.00
N ARG A 563 -7.65 70.53 -17.76
CA ARG A 563 -7.04 71.45 -16.79
C ARG A 563 -5.61 71.06 -16.39
N GLN A 564 -5.26 69.78 -16.49
CA GLN A 564 -3.93 69.27 -16.16
C GLN A 564 -2.95 69.35 -17.35
N THR A 565 -3.44 69.62 -18.55
CA THR A 565 -2.61 69.80 -19.75
C THR A 565 -1.99 71.19 -19.74
N LYS A 566 -0.66 71.27 -19.85
CA LYS A 566 0.07 72.55 -19.82
C LYS A 566 -0.22 73.37 -21.09
N PRO A 567 -0.31 74.72 -21.00
CA PRO A 567 -0.46 75.57 -22.19
C PRO A 567 0.67 75.30 -23.19
N GLY A 568 0.31 74.93 -24.42
CA GLY A 568 1.26 74.65 -25.51
C GLY A 568 1.66 73.18 -25.72
N GLN A 569 1.19 72.24 -24.90
CA GLN A 569 1.28 70.81 -25.23
C GLN A 569 0.09 70.42 -26.12
N ALA A 570 0.36 70.15 -27.40
CA ALA A 570 -0.64 69.58 -28.30
C ALA A 570 -1.03 68.18 -27.80
N MET A 571 -2.24 68.03 -27.26
CA MET A 571 -2.90 66.74 -27.27
C MET A 571 -3.42 66.53 -28.68
N ALA A 572 -2.97 65.47 -29.35
CA ALA A 572 -3.74 64.96 -30.48
C ALA A 572 -5.17 64.78 -29.97
N ASN A 573 -6.13 65.49 -30.58
CA ASN A 573 -7.56 65.45 -30.25
C ASN A 573 -8.00 66.19 -28.96
N LEU A 574 -7.47 67.39 -28.67
CA LEU A 574 -8.04 68.28 -27.63
C LEU A 574 -9.53 68.56 -27.91
N ASP A 575 -9.89 68.79 -29.18
CA ASP A 575 -11.26 68.98 -29.65
C ASP A 575 -12.17 67.80 -29.26
N ALA A 576 -11.69 66.55 -29.36
CA ALA A 576 -12.48 65.37 -29.00
C ALA A 576 -12.73 65.24 -27.49
N LEU A 577 -11.83 65.77 -26.66
CA LEU A 577 -12.03 65.87 -25.20
C LEU A 577 -12.96 67.01 -24.83
N GLU A 578 -12.90 68.15 -25.53
CA GLU A 578 -13.81 69.27 -25.31
C GLU A 578 -15.26 68.89 -25.65
N GLU A 579 -15.46 68.08 -26.70
CA GLU A 579 -16.75 67.48 -27.05
C GLU A 579 -17.35 66.57 -25.96
N LEU A 580 -16.53 65.98 -25.08
CA LEU A 580 -17.03 65.24 -23.92
C LEU A 580 -17.55 66.15 -22.80
N THR A 581 -17.18 67.43 -22.82
CA THR A 581 -17.48 68.38 -21.76
C THR A 581 -18.69 69.25 -22.07
N TYR A 582 -18.85 69.63 -23.33
CA TYR A 582 -20.02 70.32 -23.86
C TYR A 582 -20.83 69.31 -24.65
N GLY A 583 -21.84 68.69 -24.00
CA GLY A 583 -22.82 67.89 -24.73
C GLY A 583 -23.34 68.72 -25.90
N SER A 584 -23.44 68.13 -27.09
CA SER A 584 -23.78 68.81 -28.33
C SER A 584 -25.00 69.74 -28.17
N GLU A 585 -24.76 71.02 -27.93
CA GLU A 585 -25.71 72.08 -28.24
C GLU A 585 -25.44 72.49 -29.69
N ASP A 586 -26.25 71.95 -30.59
CA ASP A 586 -26.70 72.60 -31.82
C ASP A 586 -28.23 72.61 -31.80
#